data_AF-A0A530LDU4-F1
#
_entry.id   AF-A0A530LDU4-F1
#
_cell.length_a   1.000
_cell.length_b   1.000
_cell.length_c   1.000
_cell.angle_alpha   90.00
_cell.angle_beta   90.00
_cell.angle_gamma   90.00
#
_symmetry.space_group_name_H-M   'P 1'
#
loop_
_entity.id
_entity.type
_entity.pdbx_description
1 polymer ?
#
loop_
_entity_poly.entity_id
_entity_poly.type
_entity_poly.pdbx_seq_one_letter_code
_entity_poly.pdbx_strand_id
1 'polypeptide(L)'
;MSDSALPLVISAPEPRTLDLIFTPAALAKFRSKYRIVETSPEGVAALPADVLAGTRYIVGQPPIAPETLEKMKALRCIFNVESNLIN
;
A
#
# COMPACT_ATOMS: atom_id res chain seq x y z
N MET A 1 0.24 -2.13 -24.64
CA MET A 1 -0.17 -2.26 -23.23
C MET A 1 1.00 -2.88 -22.50
N SER A 2 1.91 -2.05 -22.02
CA SER A 2 3.23 -2.49 -21.57
C SER A 2 3.12 -3.29 -20.28
N ASP A 3 3.78 -4.43 -20.29
CA ASP A 3 3.70 -5.51 -19.32
C ASP A 3 4.31 -5.11 -17.97
N SER A 4 3.47 -4.78 -17.01
CA SER A 4 3.84 -4.78 -15.60
C SER A 4 2.74 -5.50 -14.82
N ALA A 5 2.61 -6.80 -15.10
CA ALA A 5 1.45 -7.66 -14.80
C ALA A 5 0.94 -7.67 -13.35
N LEU A 6 1.76 -7.27 -12.37
CA LEU A 6 1.40 -7.33 -10.96
C LEU A 6 0.77 -6.01 -10.47
N PRO A 7 -0.36 -6.07 -9.73
CA PRO A 7 -0.97 -4.89 -9.14
C PRO A 7 -0.02 -4.14 -8.20
N LEU A 8 -0.11 -2.81 -8.18
CA LEU A 8 0.68 -1.96 -7.29
C LEU A 8 -0.01 -1.81 -5.93
N VAL A 9 0.78 -1.95 -4.88
CA VAL A 9 0.37 -1.75 -3.49
C VAL A 9 1.30 -0.72 -2.85
N ILE A 10 0.72 0.31 -2.24
CA ILE A 10 1.45 1.17 -1.31
C ILE A 10 1.37 0.52 0.07
N SER A 11 2.52 0.34 0.72
CA SER A 11 2.59 -0.11 2.10
C SER A 11 3.05 1.05 2.98
N ALA A 12 2.16 1.50 3.86
CA ALA A 12 2.43 2.48 4.90
C ALA A 12 1.79 2.00 6.23
N PRO A 13 2.25 0.86 6.79
CA PRO A 13 1.55 0.16 7.87
C PRO A 13 1.82 0.73 9.27
N GLU A 14 2.58 1.82 9.39
CA GLU A 14 2.98 2.39 10.69
C GLU A 14 1.77 2.62 11.62
N PRO A 15 1.92 2.36 12.94
CA PRO A 15 3.16 1.98 13.65
C PRO A 15 3.52 0.48 13.51
N ARG A 16 2.80 -0.30 12.70
CA ARG A 16 3.16 -1.69 12.40
C ARG A 16 4.19 -1.76 11.28
N THR A 17 4.74 -2.96 11.06
CA THR A 17 5.62 -3.27 9.93
C THR A 17 5.05 -4.47 9.17
N LEU A 18 5.46 -4.65 7.91
CA LEU A 18 5.08 -5.84 7.15
C LEU A 18 5.53 -7.13 7.84
N ASP A 19 6.73 -7.15 8.42
CA ASP A 19 7.25 -8.32 9.15
C ASP A 19 6.44 -8.64 10.42
N LEU A 20 5.81 -7.64 11.04
CA LEU A 20 4.96 -7.84 12.21
C LEU A 20 3.58 -8.42 11.85
N ILE A 21 3.01 -8.00 10.71
CA ILE A 21 1.64 -8.38 10.31
C ILE A 21 1.59 -9.59 9.37
N PHE A 22 2.73 -10.03 8.82
CA PHE A 22 2.83 -11.21 7.98
C PHE A 22 3.75 -12.26 8.58
N THR A 23 3.36 -13.54 8.47
CA THR A 23 4.34 -14.62 8.61
C THR A 23 5.35 -14.57 7.45
N PRO A 24 6.58 -15.09 7.60
CA PRO A 24 7.58 -15.05 6.53
C PRO A 24 7.09 -15.63 5.19
N ALA A 25 6.36 -16.75 5.23
CA ALA A 25 5.79 -17.39 4.04
C ALA A 25 4.70 -16.53 3.39
N ALA A 26 3.87 -15.84 4.19
CA ALA A 26 2.84 -14.96 3.68
C ALA A 26 3.44 -13.68 3.08
N LEU A 27 4.48 -13.11 3.70
CA LEU A 27 5.21 -11.96 3.18
C LEU A 27 5.89 -12.28 1.84
N ALA A 28 6.52 -13.45 1.72
CA ALA A 28 7.11 -13.89 0.46
C ALA A 28 6.06 -14.01 -0.66
N LYS A 29 4.89 -14.59 -0.36
CA LYS A 29 3.76 -14.69 -1.29
C LYS A 29 3.19 -13.31 -1.65
N PHE A 30 3.17 -12.37 -0.71
CA PHE A 30 2.75 -11.00 -0.95
C PHE A 30 3.72 -10.31 -1.92
N ARG A 31 5.03 -10.36 -1.64
CA ARG A 31 6.08 -9.80 -2.52
C ARG A 31 6.12 -10.44 -3.91
N SER A 32 5.72 -11.71 -4.06
CA SER A 32 5.69 -12.39 -5.37
C SER A 32 4.46 -12.04 -6.23
N LYS A 33 3.39 -11.50 -5.64
CA LYS A 33 2.11 -11.24 -6.32
C LYS A 33 1.81 -9.76 -6.56
N TYR A 34 2.59 -8.88 -5.94
CA TYR A 34 2.34 -7.44 -5.98
C TYR A 34 3.64 -6.67 -6.16
N ARG A 35 3.54 -5.51 -6.81
CA ARG A 35 4.60 -4.50 -6.77
C ARG A 35 4.36 -3.65 -5.54
N ILE A 36 5.24 -3.73 -4.56
CA ILE A 36 5.07 -3.06 -3.28
C ILE A 36 5.98 -1.84 -3.23
N VAL A 37 5.40 -0.68 -2.97
CA VAL A 37 6.11 0.57 -2.68
C VAL A 37 5.95 0.83 -1.19
N GLU A 38 7.03 0.69 -0.43
CA GLU A 38 7.05 0.95 1.01
C GLU A 38 7.39 2.43 1.26
N THR A 39 6.63 3.08 2.15
CA THR A 39 6.81 4.49 2.54
C THR A 39 6.20 4.73 3.91
N SER A 40 6.46 5.89 4.53
CA SER A 40 5.75 6.30 5.75
C SER A 40 4.33 6.76 5.43
N PRO A 41 3.40 6.80 6.41
CA PRO A 41 2.06 7.35 6.22
C PRO A 41 2.05 8.75 5.60
N GLU A 42 2.92 9.64 6.07
CA GLU A 42 3.06 11.02 5.60
C GLU A 42 3.70 11.09 4.21
N GLY A 43 4.55 10.11 3.88
CA GLY A 43 5.24 10.02 2.60
C GLY A 43 4.33 9.63 1.42
N VAL A 44 3.11 9.13 1.68
CA VAL A 44 2.20 8.65 0.63
C VAL A 44 1.86 9.76 -0.37
N ALA A 45 1.53 10.96 0.09
CA ALA A 45 1.14 12.07 -0.79
C ALA A 45 2.29 12.59 -1.67
N ALA A 46 3.54 12.32 -1.27
CA ALA A 46 4.75 12.73 -1.98
C ALA A 46 5.20 11.71 -3.05
N LEU A 47 4.52 10.56 -3.17
CA LEU A 47 4.86 9.55 -4.15
C LEU A 47 4.68 10.07 -5.59
N PRO A 48 5.46 9.54 -6.55
CA PRO A 48 5.31 9.88 -7.97
C PRO A 48 3.88 9.73 -8.48
N ALA A 49 3.48 10.60 -9.40
CA ALA A 49 2.09 10.65 -9.88
C ALA A 49 1.64 9.35 -10.56
N ASP A 50 2.56 8.65 -11.25
CA ASP A 50 2.32 7.35 -11.87
C ASP A 50 2.14 6.23 -10.82
N VAL A 51 2.88 6.28 -9.71
CA VAL A 51 2.70 5.39 -8.56
C VAL A 51 1.32 5.60 -7.94
N LEU A 52 0.96 6.86 -7.66
CA LEU A 52 -0.37 7.20 -7.11
C LEU A 52 -1.48 6.74 -8.05
N ALA A 53 -1.40 7.07 -9.34
CA ALA A 53 -2.40 6.68 -10.33
C ALA A 53 -2.53 5.16 -10.51
N GLY A 54 -1.42 4.43 -10.42
CA GLY A 54 -1.36 2.98 -10.55
C GLY A 54 -1.67 2.19 -9.27
N THR A 55 -1.77 2.85 -8.12
CA THR A 55 -2.02 2.19 -6.83
C THR A 55 -3.39 1.53 -6.82
N ARG A 56 -3.42 0.20 -6.64
CA ARG A 56 -4.66 -0.57 -6.56
C ARG A 56 -5.10 -0.80 -5.12
N TYR A 57 -4.14 -0.98 -4.22
CA TYR A 57 -4.38 -1.23 -2.79
C TYR A 57 -3.43 -0.42 -1.92
N ILE A 58 -3.87 -0.10 -0.71
CA ILE A 58 -3.04 0.47 0.35
C ILE A 58 -3.09 -0.47 1.56
N VAL A 59 -1.94 -0.78 2.14
CA VAL A 59 -1.83 -1.48 3.43
C VAL A 59 -1.39 -0.46 4.48
N GLY A 60 -2.24 -0.21 5.47
CA GLY A 60 -2.08 0.87 6.44
C GLY A 60 -3.28 1.81 6.47
N GLN A 61 -3.08 2.96 7.11
CA GLN A 61 -4.08 4.02 7.23
C GLN A 61 -3.44 5.42 7.08
N PRO A 62 -2.76 5.69 5.95
CA PRO A 62 -2.12 6.97 5.76
C PRO A 62 -3.15 8.11 5.73
N PRO A 63 -2.77 9.33 6.16
CA PRO A 63 -3.57 10.51 5.87
C PRO A 63 -3.68 10.70 4.36
N ILE A 64 -4.91 10.76 3.84
CA ILE A 64 -5.16 11.00 2.41
C ILE A 64 -6.08 12.21 2.27
N ALA A 65 -5.50 13.32 1.82
CA ALA A 65 -6.27 14.51 1.46
C ALA A 65 -7.03 14.29 0.12
N PRO A 66 -8.16 14.99 -0.12
CA PRO A 66 -8.96 14.82 -1.34
C PRO A 66 -8.15 14.90 -2.64
N GLU A 67 -7.20 15.83 -2.73
CA GLU A 67 -6.36 16.06 -3.92
C GLU A 67 -5.40 14.89 -4.19
N THR A 68 -5.01 14.18 -3.13
CA THR A 68 -4.20 12.96 -3.24
C THR A 68 -5.07 11.79 -3.66
N LEU A 69 -6.26 11.65 -3.05
CA LEU A 69 -7.23 10.61 -3.41
C LEU A 69 -7.66 10.71 -4.87
N GLU A 70 -7.86 11.94 -5.36
CA GLU A 70 -8.19 12.19 -6.77
C GLU A 70 -7.11 11.68 -7.72
N LYS A 71 -5.83 11.67 -7.34
CA LYS A 71 -4.75 11.13 -8.17
C LYS A 71 -4.76 9.60 -8.20
N MET A 72 -5.37 8.93 -7.22
CA MET A 72 -5.36 7.48 -7.06
C MET A 72 -6.44 6.77 -7.91
N LYS A 73 -6.35 6.91 -9.23
CA LYS A 73 -7.37 6.48 -10.19
C LYS A 73 -7.67 4.97 -10.19
N ALA A 74 -6.71 4.15 -9.78
CA ALA A 74 -6.86 2.68 -9.73
C ALA A 74 -7.24 2.13 -8.35
N LEU A 75 -7.37 2.98 -7.32
CA LEU A 75 -7.54 2.55 -5.94
C LEU A 75 -8.86 1.78 -5.77
N ARG A 76 -8.77 0.62 -5.12
CA ARG A 76 -9.93 -0.25 -4.85
C ARG A 76 -10.22 -0.41 -3.38
N CYS A 77 -9.18 -0.44 -2.54
CA CYS A 77 -9.33 -0.72 -1.12
C CYS A 77 -8.12 -0.22 -0.32
N ILE A 78 -8.40 0.20 0.91
CA ILE A 78 -7.41 0.50 1.95
C ILE A 78 -7.61 -0.54 3.05
N PHE A 79 -6.56 -1.31 3.36
CA PHE A 79 -6.54 -2.30 4.41
C PHE A 79 -5.96 -1.68 5.68
N ASN A 80 -6.83 -1.27 6.61
CA ASN A 80 -6.39 -0.85 7.93
C ASN A 80 -5.81 -2.05 8.70
N VAL A 81 -4.65 -1.87 9.32
CA VAL A 81 -3.90 -2.91 10.05
C VAL A 81 -3.55 -2.51 11.48
N GLU A 82 -3.96 -1.33 11.96
CA GLU A 82 -3.62 -0.85 13.31
C GLU A 82 -4.28 -1.70 14.41
N SER A 83 -5.59 -1.97 14.25
CA SER A 83 -6.44 -2.62 15.26
C SER A 83 -6.65 -4.13 15.09
N ASN A 84 -6.14 -4.74 14.01
CA ASN A 84 -6.32 -6.18 13.73
C ASN A 84 -5.52 -7.10 14.68
N LEU A 85 -4.70 -6.56 15.58
CA LEU A 85 -3.83 -7.31 16.50
C LEU A 85 -4.01 -6.88 17.96
N ILE A 86 -5.17 -6.35 18.34
CA ILE A 86 -5.51 -6.14 19.75
C ILE A 86 -6.03 -7.48 20.30
N ASN A 87 -5.17 -8.17 21.05
CA ASN A 87 -5.58 -9.25 21.96
C ASN A 87 -5.77 -8.68 23.36
#